data_AF-B9XDH6-F1
#
_entry.id   AF-B9XDH6-F1
#
_cell.length_a   1.000
_cell.length_b   1.000
_cell.length_c   1.000
_cell.angle_alpha   90.00
_cell.angle_beta   90.00
_cell.angle_gamma   90.00
#
_symmetry.space_group_name_H-M   'P 1'
#
loop_
_entity.id
_entity.type
_entity.pdbx_description
1 polymer ?
#
loop_
_entity_poly.entity_id
_entity_poly.type
_entity_poly.pdbx_seq_one_letter_code
_entity_poly.pdbx_strand_id
1 'polypeptide(L)'
;MKPEHREQIVKLLEQVVTNEITAKRAIDSWPNIDEEQDALIKSAWHELYHFYTDEDIRKKDAAYDQERREVISKFVQRIKMQTDN
;
A
#
# COMPACT_ATOMS: atom_id res chain seq x y z
N MET A 1 -12.63 -1.55 11.96
CA MET A 1 -11.47 -2.41 11.61
C MET A 1 -10.65 -2.70 12.86
N LYS A 2 -10.07 -3.91 12.96
CA LYS A 2 -9.26 -4.31 14.12
C LYS A 2 -7.80 -3.82 13.98
N PRO A 3 -7.11 -3.47 15.08
CA PRO A 3 -5.73 -2.96 15.04
C PRO A 3 -4.74 -3.85 14.28
N GLU A 4 -4.86 -5.18 14.41
CA GLU A 4 -3.97 -6.14 13.74
C GLU A 4 -4.02 -6.06 12.21
N HIS A 5 -5.18 -5.68 11.64
CA HIS A 5 -5.31 -5.51 10.20
C HIS A 5 -4.60 -4.25 9.73
N ARG A 6 -4.64 -3.15 10.51
CA ARG A 6 -3.90 -1.93 10.19
C ARG A 6 -2.40 -2.18 10.19
N GLU A 7 -1.89 -2.86 11.23
CA GLU A 7 -0.48 -3.24 11.33
C GLU A 7 -0.04 -4.11 10.14
N GLN A 8 -0.86 -5.10 9.77
CA GLN A 8 -0.61 -5.94 8.60
C GLN A 8 -0.56 -5.11 7.31
N ILE A 9 -1.53 -4.23 7.07
CA ILE A 9 -1.58 -3.38 5.88
C ILE A 9 -0.34 -2.48 5.80
N VAL A 10 -0.01 -1.80 6.90
CA VAL A 10 1.18 -0.96 7.00
C VAL A 10 2.42 -1.75 6.62
N LYS A 11 2.59 -2.94 7.19
CA LYS A 11 3.72 -3.82 6.89
C LYS A 11 3.77 -4.18 5.41
N LEU A 12 2.65 -4.60 4.81
CA LEU A 12 2.61 -4.97 3.40
C LEU A 12 3.01 -3.80 2.49
N LEU A 13 2.50 -2.60 2.76
CA LEU A 13 2.83 -1.39 1.99
C LEU A 13 4.30 -0.99 2.14
N GLU A 14 4.85 -1.05 3.36
CA GLU A 14 6.28 -0.79 3.59
C GLU A 14 7.17 -1.75 2.81
N GLN A 15 6.86 -3.04 2.85
CA GLN A 15 7.63 -4.06 2.13
C GLN A 15 7.56 -3.90 0.61
N VAL A 16 6.47 -3.36 0.07
CA VAL A 16 6.39 -2.99 -1.36
C VAL A 16 7.30 -1.80 -1.66
N VAL A 17 7.24 -0.75 -0.84
CA VAL A 17 8.06 0.46 -1.00
C VAL A 17 9.55 0.17 -0.88
N THR A 18 9.96 -0.70 0.04
CA THR A 18 11.36 -1.14 0.21
C THR A 18 11.78 -2.26 -0.74
N ASN A 19 10.87 -2.70 -1.62
CA ASN A 19 11.10 -3.75 -2.61
C ASN A 19 11.44 -5.13 -1.99
N GLU A 20 11.03 -5.36 -0.75
CA GLU A 20 11.12 -6.66 -0.06
C GLU A 20 10.11 -7.68 -0.61
N ILE A 21 8.93 -7.20 -1.00
CA ILE A 21 7.91 -8.01 -1.67
C ILE A 21 7.38 -7.32 -2.93
N THR A 22 6.83 -8.11 -3.84
CA THR A 22 6.14 -7.57 -5.02
C THR A 22 4.76 -7.04 -4.64
N ALA A 23 4.26 -6.05 -5.39
CA ALA A 23 2.91 -5.54 -5.21
C ALA A 23 1.84 -6.63 -5.37
N LYS A 24 2.05 -7.59 -6.29
CA LYS A 24 1.19 -8.77 -6.43
C LYS A 24 1.07 -9.55 -5.12
N ARG A 25 2.20 -9.86 -4.48
CA ARG A 25 2.22 -10.59 -3.20
C ARG A 25 1.51 -9.82 -2.09
N ALA A 26 1.66 -8.50 -2.08
CA ALA A 26 0.97 -7.64 -1.13
C ALA A 26 -0.56 -7.65 -1.34
N ILE A 27 -1.02 -7.59 -2.60
CA ILE A 27 -2.45 -7.73 -2.96
C ILE A 27 -2.99 -9.09 -2.53
N ASP A 28 -2.27 -10.17 -2.87
CA ASP A 28 -2.69 -11.55 -2.52
C ASP A 28 -2.71 -11.79 -1.00
N SER A 29 -1.95 -11.01 -0.23
CA SER A 29 -1.85 -11.09 1.24
C SER A 29 -2.65 -10.01 1.97
N TRP A 30 -3.39 -9.18 1.24
CA TRP A 30 -4.18 -8.11 1.82
C TRP A 30 -5.27 -8.71 2.73
N PRO A 31 -5.47 -8.17 3.94
CA PRO A 31 -6.43 -8.77 4.86
C PRO A 31 -7.85 -8.69 4.29
N ASN A 32 -8.65 -9.75 4.49
CA ASN A 32 -10.04 -9.76 4.08
C ASN A 32 -10.87 -8.89 5.04
N ILE A 33 -11.00 -7.61 4.71
CA ILE A 33 -11.70 -6.60 5.50
C ILE A 33 -12.77 -5.92 4.66
N ASP A 34 -13.80 -5.42 5.34
CA ASP A 34 -14.73 -4.47 4.74
C ASP A 34 -14.05 -3.09 4.65
N GLU A 35 -13.41 -2.84 3.51
CA GLU A 35 -12.71 -1.58 3.22
C GLU A 35 -13.65 -0.38 3.13
N GLU A 36 -14.96 -0.58 2.95
CA GLU A 36 -15.93 0.51 2.89
C GLU A 36 -16.04 1.25 4.24
N GLN A 37 -15.62 0.60 5.32
CA GLN A 37 -15.57 1.19 6.66
C GLN A 37 -14.35 2.10 6.87
N ASP A 38 -13.34 2.06 5.99
CA ASP A 38 -12.15 2.90 6.10
C ASP A 38 -11.69 3.40 4.73
N ALA A 39 -12.09 4.65 4.41
CA ALA A 39 -11.75 5.31 3.16
C ALA A 39 -10.23 5.45 2.94
N LEU A 40 -9.42 5.55 4.01
CA LEU A 40 -7.97 5.63 3.90
C LEU A 40 -7.39 4.30 3.43
N ILE A 41 -7.87 3.18 4.01
CA ILE A 41 -7.45 1.84 3.62
C ILE A 41 -7.90 1.49 2.20
N LYS A 42 -9.15 1.81 1.84
CA LYS A 42 -9.67 1.64 0.48
C LYS A 42 -8.80 2.38 -0.54
N SER A 43 -8.42 3.62 -0.23
CA SER A 43 -7.54 4.41 -1.08
C SER A 43 -6.13 3.80 -1.18
N ALA A 44 -5.58 3.32 -0.07
CA ALA A 44 -4.27 2.66 -0.06
C ALA A 44 -4.26 1.36 -0.89
N TRP A 45 -5.35 0.57 -0.84
CA TRP A 45 -5.52 -0.61 -1.67
C TRP A 45 -5.56 -0.26 -3.16
N HIS A 46 -6.33 0.77 -3.55
CA HIS A 46 -6.37 1.23 -4.94
C HIS A 46 -5.00 1.68 -5.46
N GLU A 47 -4.23 2.43 -4.67
CA GLU A 47 -2.88 2.85 -5.07
C GLU A 47 -1.92 1.67 -5.18
N LEU A 48 -2.02 0.67 -4.30
CA LEU A 48 -1.25 -0.57 -4.42
C LEU A 48 -1.63 -1.33 -5.71
N TYR A 49 -2.92 -1.37 -6.04
CA TYR A 49 -3.39 -2.01 -7.28
C TYR A 49 -2.88 -1.27 -8.52
N HIS A 50 -2.94 0.06 -8.54
CA HIS A 50 -2.34 0.87 -9.62
C HIS A 50 -0.84 0.63 -9.75
N PHE A 51 -0.13 0.60 -8.62
CA PHE A 51 1.30 0.26 -8.61
C PHE A 51 1.58 -1.11 -9.22
N TYR A 52 0.71 -2.09 -8.97
CA TYR A 52 0.81 -3.41 -9.58
C TYR A 52 0.51 -3.38 -11.09
N THR A 53 -0.56 -2.73 -11.53
CA THR A 53 -0.93 -2.70 -12.96
C THR A 53 0.05 -1.91 -13.81
N ASP A 54 0.72 -0.91 -13.23
CA ASP A 54 1.66 -0.04 -13.92
C ASP A 54 3.09 -0.60 -13.90
N GLU A 55 3.29 -1.88 -13.57
CA GLU A 55 4.60 -2.52 -13.46
C GLU A 55 5.47 -2.34 -14.73
N ASP A 56 4.87 -2.46 -15.91
CA ASP A 56 5.59 -2.29 -17.18
C ASP A 56 6.05 -0.85 -17.41
N ILE A 57 5.31 0.13 -16.91
CA ILE A 57 5.66 1.56 -17.00
C ILE A 57 6.76 1.86 -15.99
N ARG A 58 6.59 1.43 -14.73
CA ARG A 58 7.57 1.62 -13.64
C ARG A 58 8.92 0.98 -13.95
N LYS A 59 8.95 -0.18 -14.63
CA LYS A 59 10.21 -0.80 -15.07
C LYS A 59 10.97 0.01 -16.12
N LYS A 60 10.27 0.86 -16.88
CA LYS A 60 10.85 1.67 -17.96
C LYS A 60 11.18 3.09 -17.51
N ASP A 61 10.50 3.59 -16.47
CA ASP A 61 10.66 4.93 -15.93
C ASP A 61 10.90 4.87 -14.42
N ALA A 62 12.16 5.04 -14.03
CA ALA A 62 12.58 5.02 -12.62
C ALA A 62 12.05 6.22 -11.83
N ALA A 63 11.83 7.37 -12.47
CA ALA A 63 11.26 8.54 -11.80
C ALA A 63 9.78 8.29 -11.48
N TYR A 64 9.06 7.69 -12.41
CA TYR A 64 7.69 7.26 -12.19
C TYR A 64 7.57 6.18 -11.11
N ASP A 65 8.45 5.16 -11.11
CA ASP A 65 8.49 4.15 -10.03
C ASP A 65 8.68 4.81 -8.66
N GLN A 66 9.64 5.73 -8.56
CA GLN A 66 9.91 6.47 -7.32
C GLN A 66 8.71 7.31 -6.87
N GLU A 67 8.07 8.04 -7.79
CA GLU A 67 6.86 8.83 -7.50
C GLU A 67 5.74 7.93 -6.95
N ARG A 68 5.49 6.78 -7.57
CA ARG A 68 4.46 5.83 -7.11
C ARG A 68 4.80 5.23 -5.74
N ARG A 69 6.08 4.95 -5.46
CA ARG A 69 6.54 4.52 -4.12
C ARG A 69 6.31 5.60 -3.06
N GLU A 70 6.56 6.86 -3.40
CA GLU A 70 6.31 7.99 -2.49
C GLU A 70 4.82 8.16 -2.18
N VAL A 71 3.94 7.96 -3.17
CA VAL A 71 2.49 7.95 -2.94
C VAL A 71 2.10 6.87 -1.93
N ILE A 72 2.55 5.62 -2.12
CA ILE A 72 2.27 4.52 -1.17
C ILE A 72 2.85 4.85 0.22
N SER A 73 4.06 5.39 0.28
CA SER A 73 4.71 5.79 1.55
C SER A 73 3.88 6.83 2.32
N LYS A 74 3.23 7.78 1.63
CA LYS A 74 2.31 8.73 2.27
C LYS A 74 1.11 8.03 2.91
N PHE A 75 0.58 6.96 2.31
CA PHE A 75 -0.48 6.17 2.94
C PHE A 75 0.02 5.45 4.20
N VAL A 76 1.22 4.86 4.17
CA VAL A 76 1.84 4.25 5.36
C VAL A 76 1.88 5.24 6.53
N GLN A 77 2.39 6.45 6.30
CA GLN A 77 2.48 7.48 7.35
C GLN A 77 1.09 7.87 7.89
N ARG A 78 0.11 8.08 7.00
CA ARG A 78 -1.25 8.46 7.41
C ARG A 78 -1.95 7.36 8.22
N ILE A 79 -1.77 6.09 7.85
CA ILE A 79 -2.37 4.97 8.58
C ILE A 79 -1.75 4.84 9.97
N LYS A 80 -0.42 5.01 10.09
CA LYS A 80 0.28 5.02 11.39
C LYS A 80 -0.25 6.14 12.30
N MET A 81 -0.35 7.37 11.80
CA MET A 81 -0.85 8.53 12.57
C MET A 81 -2.29 8.38 13.08
N GLN A 82 -3.15 7.59 12.41
CA GLN A 82 -4.50 7.30 12.89
C GLN A 82 -4.53 6.25 14.00
N THR A 83 -3.46 5.48 14.18
CA THR A 83 -3.37 4.41 15.18
C THR A 83 -2.79 4.92 16.51
N ASP A 84 -2.05 6.04 16.47
CA ASP A 84 -1.44 6.67 17.66
C ASP A 84 -2.37 7.66 18.41
N ASN A 85 -3.61 7.86 17.93
CA ASN A 85 -4.65 8.70 18.57
C ASN A 85 -5.78 7.83 19.12
#